data_AF-A0A1Q3B774-F1
#
_entry.id   AF-A0A1Q3B774-F1
#
_cell.length_a   1.000
_cell.length_b   1.000
_cell.length_c   1.000
_cell.angle_alpha   90.00
_cell.angle_beta   90.00
_cell.angle_gamma   90.00
#
_symmetry.space_group_name_H-M   'P 1'
#
loop_
_entity.id
_entity.type
_entity.pdbx_description
1 polymer ?
#
loop_
_entity_poly.entity_id
_entity_poly.type
_entity_poly.pdbx_seq_one_letter_code
_entity_poly.pdbx_strand_id
1 'polypeptide(L)'
;MMDYYELDVRSSYQDSLKVLEADIQHANMLAASIPRGKGGSCLQMKLVYNHLAPIFLFLLQCLDCSCTCLLSSYLNLYHIVVYKVCSDGRPNVSSYGRKATIREFYTVILPSLQRLHCNSSELDITQEEDHSFQMVVRKRLEDKSKLSDVDMDREDECGICLEPCTKMVLPNCCHSMCINCYHDWNTRSESCPFCRGSLKRVNSEDLWVLTCGHDVVDTQTVLKEDMLRFYLYINSLPKDIPDALFVMHYEYLM
;
A
#
# COMPACT_ATOMS: atom_id res chain seq x y z
N MET A 1 -22.90 36.57 -1.80
CA MET A 1 -21.52 36.72 -2.29
C MET A 1 -20.83 35.41 -1.99
N MET A 2 -20.90 34.49 -2.95
CA MET A 2 -20.34 33.13 -2.88
C MET A 2 -19.33 33.09 -4.01
N ASP A 3 -18.05 33.20 -3.64
CA ASP A 3 -16.93 33.18 -4.56
C ASP A 3 -16.76 31.75 -5.07
N TYR A 4 -17.24 31.53 -6.29
CA TYR A 4 -16.87 30.40 -7.12
C TYR A 4 -15.39 30.58 -7.50
N TYR A 5 -14.51 30.00 -6.70
CA TYR A 5 -13.07 29.94 -7.00
C TYR A 5 -12.82 29.07 -8.23
N GLU A 6 -12.34 29.73 -9.28
CA GLU A 6 -11.37 29.25 -10.29
C GLU A 6 -11.62 27.88 -10.92
N LEU A 7 -12.56 27.85 -11.87
CA LEU A 7 -12.54 26.93 -13.01
C LEU A 7 -12.11 27.71 -14.25
N ASP A 8 -10.86 28.19 -14.33
CA ASP A 8 -10.32 28.63 -15.62
C ASP A 8 -8.78 28.63 -15.68
N VAL A 9 -8.16 27.47 -15.45
CA VAL A 9 -6.85 27.19 -16.04
C VAL A 9 -7.09 26.24 -17.21
N ARG A 10 -7.13 26.80 -18.42
CA ARG A 10 -6.99 26.08 -19.69
C ARG A 10 -5.64 25.35 -19.68
N SER A 11 -5.56 24.20 -19.03
CA SER A 11 -4.35 23.37 -19.10
C SER A 11 -4.27 22.81 -20.52
N SER A 12 -3.22 23.17 -21.25
CA SER A 12 -3.01 22.57 -22.57
C SER A 12 -2.79 21.06 -22.43
N TYR A 13 -3.10 20.30 -23.48
CA TYR A 13 -2.78 18.87 -23.54
C TYR A 13 -1.30 18.60 -23.22
N GLN A 14 -0.43 19.52 -23.65
CA GLN A 14 1.01 19.46 -23.39
C GLN A 14 1.36 19.66 -21.91
N ASP A 15 0.60 20.47 -21.17
CA ASP A 15 0.80 20.64 -19.74
C ASP A 15 0.29 19.43 -18.95
N SER A 16 -0.81 18.80 -19.39
CA SER A 16 -1.28 17.53 -18.81
C SER A 16 -0.25 16.41 -18.99
N LEU A 17 0.40 16.32 -20.16
CA LEU A 17 1.48 15.36 -20.39
C LEU A 17 2.70 15.61 -19.50
N LYS A 18 3.12 16.87 -19.31
CA LYS A 18 4.23 17.21 -18.42
C LYS A 18 3.95 16.80 -16.98
N VAL A 19 2.72 16.98 -16.49
CA VAL A 19 2.31 16.54 -15.16
C VAL A 19 2.42 15.02 -15.06
N LEU A 20 1.90 14.28 -16.03
CA LEU A 20 2.00 12.82 -16.06
C LEU A 20 3.46 12.34 -16.08
N GLU A 21 4.31 12.98 -16.88
CA GLU A 21 5.74 12.66 -16.93
C GLU A 21 6.43 12.93 -15.57
N ALA A 22 6.11 14.04 -14.92
CA ALA A 22 6.61 14.36 -13.57
C ALA A 22 6.16 13.31 -12.55
N ASP A 23 4.90 12.89 -12.59
CA ASP A 23 4.37 11.84 -11.70
C ASP A 23 5.04 10.49 -11.93
N ILE A 24 5.34 10.13 -13.19
CA ILE A 24 6.11 8.93 -13.53
C ILE A 24 7.52 9.01 -12.95
N GLN A 25 8.18 10.17 -13.03
CA GLN A 25 9.49 10.36 -12.42
C GLN A 25 9.43 10.25 -10.89
N HIS A 26 8.41 10.82 -10.27
CA HIS A 26 8.17 10.66 -8.84
C HIS A 26 7.96 9.19 -8.46
N ALA A 27 7.17 8.45 -9.23
CA ALA A 27 6.97 7.01 -9.04
C ALA A 27 8.30 6.23 -9.16
N ASN A 28 9.17 6.60 -10.10
CA ASN A 28 10.50 6.00 -10.24
C ASN A 28 11.39 6.28 -9.02
N MET A 29 11.34 7.48 -8.45
CA MET A 29 12.06 7.80 -7.22
C MET A 29 11.57 6.93 -6.05
N LEU A 30 10.26 6.77 -5.88
CA LEU A 30 9.68 5.87 -4.88
C LEU A 30 10.07 4.40 -5.11
N ALA A 31 10.06 3.94 -6.36
CA ALA A 31 10.43 2.57 -6.70
C ALA A 31 11.93 2.30 -6.46
N ALA A 32 12.78 3.31 -6.54
CA ALA A 32 14.21 3.19 -6.32
C ALA A 32 14.60 3.06 -4.83
N SER A 33 13.79 3.63 -3.93
CA SER A 33 14.00 3.58 -2.48
C SER A 33 13.43 2.33 -1.80
N ILE A 34 12.60 1.54 -2.48
CA ILE A 34 12.10 0.27 -1.94
C ILE A 34 13.26 -0.73 -1.75
N PRO A 35 13.35 -1.42 -0.58
CA PRO A 35 14.42 -2.38 -0.29
C PRO A 35 14.55 -3.45 -1.38
N ARG A 36 15.76 -3.57 -1.93
CA ARG A 36 16.07 -4.50 -3.02
C ARG A 36 16.29 -5.90 -2.44
N GLY A 37 15.51 -6.88 -2.91
CA GLY A 37 15.80 -8.30 -2.64
C GLY A 37 17.17 -8.72 -3.20
N LYS A 38 17.59 -9.97 -2.92
CA LYS A 38 18.93 -10.53 -3.27
C LYS A 38 19.41 -10.35 -4.73
N GLY A 39 18.56 -9.90 -5.65
CA GLY A 39 18.89 -9.62 -7.06
C GLY A 39 19.16 -8.16 -7.44
N GLY A 40 19.12 -7.20 -6.50
CA GLY A 40 19.56 -5.81 -6.73
C GLY A 40 18.74 -4.98 -7.74
N SER A 41 17.67 -5.54 -8.29
CA SER A 41 16.89 -4.95 -9.35
C SER A 41 15.77 -4.05 -8.84
N CYS A 42 15.57 -2.88 -9.44
CA CYS A 42 14.45 -1.99 -9.17
C CYS A 42 13.46 -1.96 -10.35
N LEU A 43 12.24 -1.50 -10.07
CA LEU A 43 11.27 -1.19 -11.13
C LEU A 43 11.49 0.24 -11.62
N GLN A 44 11.34 0.43 -12.91
CA GLN A 44 11.33 1.73 -13.55
C GLN A 44 10.15 1.81 -14.53
N MET A 45 9.66 3.01 -14.74
CA MET A 45 8.48 3.33 -15.50
C MET A 45 8.82 4.38 -16.54
N LYS A 46 8.25 4.25 -17.72
CA LYS A 46 8.37 5.25 -18.79
C LYS A 46 7.05 5.40 -19.52
N LEU A 47 6.79 6.61 -20.01
CA LEU A 47 5.68 6.88 -20.91
C LEU A 47 6.06 6.42 -22.32
N VAL A 48 5.16 5.67 -22.97
CA VAL A 48 5.33 5.17 -24.34
C VAL A 48 4.12 5.58 -25.17
N TYR A 49 4.40 6.17 -26.32
CA TYR A 49 3.40 6.62 -27.28
C TYR A 49 3.14 5.54 -28.32
N ASN A 50 1.88 5.36 -28.70
CA ASN A 50 1.49 4.47 -29.78
C ASN A 50 1.97 5.05 -31.14
N HIS A 51 2.20 4.21 -32.14
CA HIS A 51 2.69 4.63 -33.46
C HIS A 51 1.80 5.68 -34.15
N LEU A 52 0.49 5.63 -33.90
CA LEU A 52 -0.46 6.61 -34.45
C LEU A 52 -0.60 7.86 -33.57
N ALA A 53 -0.01 7.89 -32.38
CA ALA A 53 -0.14 9.01 -31.46
C ALA A 53 0.25 10.34 -32.10
N PRO A 54 1.40 10.50 -32.80
CA PRO A 54 1.77 11.78 -33.40
C PRO A 54 0.70 12.35 -34.35
N ILE A 55 0.01 11.48 -35.10
CA ILE A 55 -1.05 11.87 -36.03
C ILE A 55 -2.28 12.35 -35.25
N PHE A 56 -2.70 11.60 -34.24
CA PHE A 56 -3.82 12.01 -33.39
C PHE A 56 -3.52 13.25 -32.55
N LEU A 57 -2.29 13.41 -32.07
CA LEU A 57 -1.86 14.60 -31.33
C LEU A 57 -1.86 15.83 -32.21
N PHE A 58 -1.41 15.71 -33.46
CA PHE A 58 -1.48 16.79 -34.43
C PHE A 58 -2.94 17.19 -34.72
N LEU A 59 -3.83 16.22 -34.93
CA LEU A 59 -5.26 16.48 -35.13
C LEU A 59 -5.91 17.12 -33.90
N LEU A 60 -5.60 16.65 -32.70
CA LEU A 60 -6.11 17.19 -31.43
C LEU A 60 -5.62 18.61 -31.17
N GLN A 61 -4.36 18.91 -31.54
CA GLN A 61 -3.80 20.26 -31.47
C GLN A 61 -4.46 21.23 -32.45
N CYS A 62 -4.86 20.78 -33.64
CA CYS A 62 -5.57 21.60 -34.61
C CYS A 62 -7.03 21.90 -34.24
N LEU A 63 -7.62 21.15 -33.29
CA LEU A 63 -9.04 21.26 -32.95
C LEU A 63 -9.32 22.19 -31.74
N ASP A 64 -8.29 22.81 -31.14
CA ASP A 64 -8.38 23.78 -30.00
C ASP A 64 -9.34 23.36 -28.86
N CYS A 65 -9.51 22.05 -28.66
CA CYS A 65 -10.52 21.54 -27.75
C CYS A 65 -9.94 21.30 -26.35
N SER A 66 -10.60 21.83 -25.31
CA SER A 66 -10.29 21.55 -23.90
C SER A 66 -10.55 20.09 -23.49
N CYS A 67 -11.17 19.28 -24.35
CA CYS A 67 -11.48 17.86 -24.08
C CYS A 67 -10.39 16.87 -24.58
N THR A 68 -9.25 17.37 -25.06
CA THR A 68 -8.17 16.57 -25.67
C THR A 68 -7.58 15.52 -24.73
N CYS A 69 -7.54 15.80 -23.42
CA CYS A 69 -7.01 14.88 -22.41
C CYS A 69 -7.90 13.63 -22.23
N LEU A 70 -9.23 13.81 -22.22
CA LEU A 70 -10.19 12.72 -22.08
C LEU A 70 -10.22 11.84 -23.34
N LEU A 71 -10.19 12.46 -24.53
CA LEU A 71 -10.15 11.75 -25.80
C LEU A 71 -8.87 10.92 -25.96
N SER A 72 -7.72 11.46 -25.54
CA SER A 72 -6.43 10.75 -25.64
C SER A 72 -6.39 9.49 -24.76
N SER A 73 -6.97 9.56 -23.56
CA SER A 73 -7.12 8.38 -22.69
C SER A 73 -8.06 7.32 -23.27
N TYR A 74 -9.14 7.72 -23.94
CA TYR A 74 -10.06 6.80 -24.61
C TYR A 74 -9.44 6.13 -25.85
N LEU A 75 -8.62 6.88 -26.58
CA LEU A 75 -7.92 6.40 -27.79
C LEU A 75 -6.64 5.60 -27.48
N ASN A 76 -6.26 5.48 -26.20
CA ASN A 76 -5.06 4.75 -25.76
C ASN A 76 -3.79 5.18 -26.52
N LEU A 77 -3.64 6.49 -26.76
CA LEU A 77 -2.54 7.05 -27.56
C LEU A 77 -1.19 6.91 -26.87
N TYR A 78 -1.18 6.76 -25.55
CA TYR A 78 0.01 6.49 -24.77
C TYR A 78 -0.32 5.58 -23.60
N HIS A 79 0.69 4.85 -23.15
CA HIS A 79 0.63 3.95 -22.02
C HIS A 79 1.93 4.00 -21.23
N ILE A 80 1.92 3.44 -20.03
CA ILE A 80 3.09 3.39 -19.17
C ILE A 80 3.67 1.99 -19.27
N VAL A 81 4.98 1.89 -19.50
CA VAL A 81 5.69 0.62 -19.46
C VAL A 81 6.48 0.54 -18.18
N VAL A 82 6.18 -0.48 -17.36
CA VAL A 82 6.91 -0.83 -16.14
C VAL A 82 7.90 -1.93 -16.48
N TYR A 83 9.17 -1.73 -16.20
CA TYR A 83 10.24 -2.67 -16.52
C TYR A 83 11.24 -2.78 -15.37
N LYS A 84 12.04 -3.84 -15.40
CA LYS A 84 13.01 -4.15 -14.36
C LYS A 84 14.40 -3.72 -14.79
N VAL A 85 15.09 -2.97 -13.93
CA VAL A 85 16.45 -2.46 -14.17
C VAL A 85 17.39 -3.10 -13.16
N CYS A 86 18.53 -3.62 -13.64
CA CYS A 86 19.56 -4.21 -12.78
C CYS A 86 20.48 -3.11 -12.20
N SER A 87 21.26 -3.44 -11.17
CA SER A 87 22.15 -2.49 -10.48
C SER A 87 23.19 -1.81 -11.39
N ASP A 88 23.46 -2.38 -12.57
CA ASP A 88 24.34 -1.83 -13.61
C ASP A 88 23.66 -0.74 -14.46
N GLY A 89 22.42 -0.38 -14.15
CA GLY A 89 21.61 0.60 -14.89
C GLY A 89 21.15 0.11 -16.26
N ARG A 90 21.49 -1.13 -16.65
CA ARG A 90 21.02 -1.70 -17.91
C ARG A 90 19.63 -2.32 -17.72
N PRO A 91 18.71 -2.08 -18.67
CA PRO A 91 17.45 -2.82 -18.68
C PRO A 91 17.74 -4.31 -18.78
N ASN A 92 17.10 -5.11 -17.94
CA ASN A 92 17.30 -6.55 -17.97
C ASN A 92 16.71 -7.09 -19.28
N VAL A 93 17.57 -7.42 -20.24
CA VAL A 93 17.23 -7.83 -21.61
C VAL A 93 16.33 -9.07 -21.64
N SER A 94 16.25 -9.83 -20.54
CA SER A 94 15.41 -11.04 -20.43
C SER A 94 13.96 -10.78 -19.99
N SER A 95 13.63 -9.61 -19.43
CA SER A 95 12.27 -9.31 -18.96
C SER A 95 11.57 -8.32 -19.87
N TYR A 96 10.53 -8.79 -20.57
CA TYR A 96 9.59 -7.91 -21.26
C TYR A 96 9.01 -6.88 -20.28
N GLY A 97 8.87 -5.63 -20.75
CA GLY A 97 8.14 -4.61 -20.02
C GLY A 97 6.68 -5.02 -19.77
N ARG A 98 6.01 -4.31 -18.87
CA ARG A 98 4.62 -4.51 -18.51
C ARG A 98 3.85 -3.26 -18.83
N LYS A 99 2.84 -3.39 -19.68
CA LYS A 99 2.01 -2.28 -20.14
C LYS A 99 0.93 -2.00 -19.11
N ALA A 100 0.94 -0.79 -18.57
CA ALA A 100 -0.07 -0.24 -17.69
C ALA A 100 -0.77 0.94 -18.37
N THR A 101 -2.07 1.05 -18.14
CA THR A 101 -2.84 2.24 -18.49
C THR A 101 -2.59 3.37 -17.49
N ILE A 102 -2.92 4.60 -17.87
CA ILE A 102 -2.87 5.76 -16.97
C ILE A 102 -3.76 5.54 -15.74
N ARG A 103 -4.91 4.88 -15.93
CA ARG A 103 -5.83 4.56 -14.83
C ARG A 103 -5.16 3.61 -13.84
N GLU A 104 -4.56 2.51 -14.32
CA GLU A 104 -3.85 1.56 -13.45
C GLU A 104 -2.67 2.24 -12.73
N PHE A 105 -2.00 3.16 -13.40
CA PHE A 105 -0.93 3.95 -12.77
C PHE A 105 -1.43 4.75 -11.57
N TYR A 106 -2.46 5.58 -11.74
CA TYR A 106 -2.96 6.42 -10.64
C TYR A 106 -3.79 5.67 -9.58
N THR A 107 -4.44 4.56 -9.94
CA THR A 107 -5.34 3.84 -9.01
C THR A 107 -4.65 2.71 -8.26
N VAL A 108 -3.59 2.12 -8.82
CA VAL A 108 -2.93 0.96 -8.21
C VAL A 108 -1.44 1.21 -8.04
N ILE A 109 -0.71 1.56 -9.11
CA ILE A 109 0.76 1.53 -9.10
C ILE A 109 1.34 2.63 -8.21
N LEU A 110 1.02 3.90 -8.48
CA LEU A 110 1.54 5.04 -7.73
C LEU A 110 1.12 5.00 -6.24
N PRO A 111 -0.15 4.74 -5.89
CA PRO A 111 -0.54 4.59 -4.48
C PRO A 111 0.18 3.43 -3.78
N SER A 112 0.42 2.30 -4.46
CA SER A 112 1.13 1.17 -3.86
C SER A 112 2.59 1.52 -3.58
N LEU A 113 3.25 2.24 -4.49
CA LEU A 113 4.61 2.73 -4.26
C LEU A 113 4.69 3.72 -3.09
N GLN A 114 3.73 4.63 -2.98
CA GLN A 114 3.66 5.57 -1.86
C GLN A 114 3.51 4.83 -0.52
N ARG A 115 2.62 3.84 -0.42
CA ARG A 115 2.45 3.03 0.79
C ARG A 115 3.72 2.27 1.16
N LEU A 116 4.35 1.62 0.18
CA LEU A 116 5.60 0.88 0.39
C LEU A 116 6.74 1.79 0.86
N HIS A 117 6.79 3.02 0.35
CA HIS A 117 7.77 4.02 0.77
C HIS A 117 7.55 4.51 2.20
N CYS A 118 6.31 4.91 2.56
CA CYS A 118 5.98 5.39 3.90
C CYS A 118 6.32 4.36 4.98
N ASN A 119 5.87 3.12 4.79
CA ASN A 119 6.11 2.03 5.73
C ASN A 119 7.61 1.67 5.83
N SER A 120 8.40 1.84 4.76
CA SER A 120 9.86 1.67 4.80
C SER A 120 10.54 2.75 5.64
N SER A 121 10.14 4.01 5.48
CA SER A 121 10.69 5.14 6.22
C SER A 121 10.39 5.06 7.71
N GLU A 122 9.22 4.57 8.10
CA GLU A 122 8.86 4.35 9.52
C GLU A 122 9.73 3.28 10.17
N LEU A 123 10.08 2.23 9.41
CA LEU A 123 10.94 1.14 9.88
C LEU A 123 12.40 1.61 10.14
N ASP A 124 12.90 2.55 9.35
CA ASP A 124 14.26 3.11 9.52
C ASP A 124 14.34 4.03 10.75
N ILE A 125 13.29 4.79 11.05
CA ILE A 125 13.21 5.64 12.26
C ILE A 125 13.22 4.78 13.53
N THR A 126 12.48 3.67 13.55
CA THR A 126 12.49 2.74 14.69
C THR A 126 13.82 2.02 14.90
N GLN A 127 14.63 1.86 13.84
CA GLN A 127 15.95 1.22 13.95
C GLN A 127 17.02 2.16 14.53
N GLU A 128 16.98 3.47 14.22
CA GLU A 128 17.95 4.43 14.76
C GLU A 128 17.81 4.64 16.28
N GLU A 129 16.58 4.61 16.79
CA GLU A 129 16.34 4.67 18.24
C GLU A 129 16.82 3.37 18.92
N ASP A 130 16.51 2.20 18.36
CA ASP A 130 16.84 0.90 18.94
C ASP A 130 18.36 0.60 18.97
N HIS A 131 19.13 1.13 18.00
CA HIS A 131 20.59 0.96 17.98
C HIS A 131 21.33 1.73 19.10
N SER A 132 20.76 2.82 19.61
CA SER A 132 21.36 3.58 20.73
C SER A 132 21.09 2.92 22.10
N PHE A 133 19.96 2.22 22.26
CA PHE A 133 19.58 1.51 23.48
C PHE A 133 20.13 0.07 23.53
N GLN A 134 20.45 -0.55 22.38
CA GLN A 134 20.88 -1.96 22.32
C GLN A 134 22.27 -2.27 22.93
N MET A 135 23.22 -1.33 22.96
CA MET A 135 24.57 -1.65 23.49
C MET A 135 24.62 -1.72 25.02
N VAL A 136 23.72 -1.04 25.74
CA VAL A 136 23.72 -1.04 27.21
C VAL A 136 22.84 -2.16 27.80
N VAL A 137 21.83 -2.62 27.06
CA VAL A 137 20.83 -3.60 27.55
C VAL A 137 21.24 -5.06 27.31
N ARG A 138 22.11 -5.34 26.32
CA ARG A 138 22.46 -6.71 25.92
C ARG A 138 23.17 -7.54 27.00
N LYS A 139 23.66 -6.93 28.09
CA LYS A 139 24.28 -7.66 29.21
C LYS A 139 23.32 -7.99 30.37
N ARG A 140 22.02 -7.64 30.29
CA ARG A 140 21.02 -7.92 31.36
C ARG A 140 19.74 -8.62 30.90
N LEU A 141 19.63 -9.03 29.63
CA LEU A 141 18.38 -9.60 29.08
C LEU A 141 18.41 -11.12 28.81
N GLU A 142 19.55 -11.80 28.96
CA GLU A 142 19.58 -13.26 28.79
C GLU A 142 19.01 -14.03 29.99
N ASP A 143 18.87 -13.38 31.16
CA ASP A 143 18.39 -14.01 32.39
C ASP A 143 16.90 -13.76 32.68
N LYS A 144 16.20 -13.00 31.81
CA LYS A 144 14.80 -12.57 32.02
C LYS A 144 13.79 -13.16 31.02
N SER A 145 14.24 -13.79 29.93
CA SER A 145 13.36 -14.28 28.86
C SER A 145 12.54 -15.53 29.22
N LYS A 146 12.78 -16.16 30.37
CA LYS A 146 11.98 -17.29 30.88
C LYS A 146 10.86 -16.89 31.84
N LEU A 147 10.78 -15.61 32.23
CA LEU A 147 9.77 -15.11 33.17
C LEU A 147 8.62 -14.33 32.50
N SER A 148 8.76 -13.92 31.24
CA SER A 148 7.77 -13.07 30.55
C SER A 148 6.67 -13.84 29.81
N ASP A 149 6.90 -15.10 29.46
CA ASP A 149 5.94 -15.93 28.71
C ASP A 149 4.67 -16.21 29.55
N VAL A 150 4.86 -16.40 30.87
CA VAL A 150 3.77 -16.73 31.81
C VAL A 150 2.87 -15.54 32.14
N ASP A 151 3.38 -14.30 32.07
CA ASP A 151 2.56 -13.10 32.32
C ASP A 151 1.81 -12.64 31.06
N MET A 152 2.33 -12.92 29.86
CA MET A 152 1.60 -12.67 28.61
C MET A 152 0.34 -13.54 28.48
N ASP A 153 0.43 -14.83 28.82
CA ASP A 153 -0.73 -15.74 28.79
C ASP A 153 -1.85 -15.28 29.74
N ARG A 154 -1.50 -14.70 30.89
CA ARG A 154 -2.46 -14.19 31.89
C ARG A 154 -3.20 -12.94 31.44
N GLU A 155 -2.57 -12.14 30.58
CA GLU A 155 -3.17 -10.90 30.05
C GLU A 155 -4.18 -11.17 28.93
N ASP A 156 -4.14 -12.35 28.29
CA ASP A 156 -5.09 -12.78 27.25
C ASP A 156 -6.28 -13.62 27.81
N GLU A 157 -6.27 -13.93 29.10
CA GLU A 157 -7.34 -14.68 29.77
C GLU A 157 -8.52 -13.80 30.22
N CYS A 158 -9.74 -14.34 30.13
CA CYS A 158 -10.90 -13.69 30.70
C CYS A 158 -10.78 -13.57 32.24
N GLY A 159 -10.94 -12.37 32.80
CA GLY A 159 -10.93 -12.16 34.26
C GLY A 159 -12.10 -12.80 35.04
N ILE A 160 -12.98 -13.57 34.38
CA ILE A 160 -14.10 -14.29 35.00
C ILE A 160 -13.92 -15.80 34.87
N CYS A 161 -13.75 -16.34 33.66
CA CYS A 161 -13.58 -17.78 33.44
C CYS A 161 -12.12 -18.26 33.42
N LEU A 162 -11.14 -17.34 33.37
CA LEU A 162 -9.70 -17.62 33.28
C LEU A 162 -9.31 -18.44 32.05
N GLU A 163 -10.10 -18.39 30.98
CA GLU A 163 -9.78 -19.04 29.71
C GLU A 163 -9.23 -18.02 28.71
N PRO A 164 -8.26 -18.41 27.84
CA PRO A 164 -7.80 -17.57 26.74
C PRO A 164 -8.96 -17.20 25.81
N CYS A 165 -9.13 -15.90 25.53
CA CYS A 165 -10.24 -15.45 24.70
C CYS A 165 -10.01 -14.06 24.12
N THR A 166 -10.67 -13.77 23.01
CA THR A 166 -10.88 -12.37 22.59
C THR A 166 -11.86 -11.71 23.56
N LYS A 167 -11.43 -10.61 24.17
CA LYS A 167 -12.22 -9.91 25.19
C LYS A 167 -13.14 -8.88 24.55
N MET A 168 -14.32 -8.72 25.14
CA MET A 168 -15.30 -7.69 24.82
C MET A 168 -15.28 -6.60 25.87
N VAL A 169 -15.23 -5.35 25.44
CA VAL A 169 -15.19 -4.16 26.30
C VAL A 169 -16.57 -3.53 26.39
N LEU A 170 -17.01 -3.27 27.62
CA LEU A 170 -18.27 -2.58 27.89
C LEU A 170 -18.14 -1.06 27.64
N PRO A 171 -19.06 -0.44 26.88
CA PRO A 171 -18.94 0.97 26.48
C PRO A 171 -19.06 1.96 27.65
N ASN A 172 -19.81 1.59 28.70
CA ASN A 172 -20.10 2.50 29.82
C ASN A 172 -19.01 2.54 30.90
N CYS A 173 -18.12 1.54 30.95
CA CYS A 173 -17.16 1.40 32.04
C CYS A 173 -15.81 0.79 31.66
N CYS A 174 -15.60 0.51 30.37
CA CYS A 174 -14.36 -0.02 29.79
C CYS A 174 -13.83 -1.32 30.42
N HIS A 175 -14.66 -2.04 31.18
CA HIS A 175 -14.28 -3.36 31.69
C HIS A 175 -14.43 -4.42 30.61
N SER A 176 -13.54 -5.41 30.65
CA SER A 176 -13.43 -6.43 29.61
C SER A 176 -13.66 -7.85 30.13
N MET A 177 -14.34 -8.67 29.34
CA MET A 177 -14.58 -10.10 29.61
C MET A 177 -14.86 -10.85 28.30
N CYS A 178 -14.84 -12.18 28.29
CA CYS A 178 -15.22 -12.93 27.09
C CYS A 178 -16.72 -12.76 26.79
N ILE A 179 -17.09 -12.95 25.53
CA ILE A 179 -18.49 -12.81 25.09
C ILE A 179 -19.44 -13.78 25.81
N ASN A 180 -18.97 -14.99 26.14
CA ASN A 180 -19.75 -15.98 26.88
C ASN A 180 -20.06 -15.51 28.30
N CYS A 181 -19.05 -15.03 29.04
CA CYS A 181 -19.25 -14.48 30.38
C CYS A 181 -20.14 -13.24 30.39
N TYR A 182 -20.07 -12.40 29.35
CA TYR A 182 -20.99 -11.29 29.19
C TYR A 182 -22.44 -11.80 29.03
N HIS A 183 -22.70 -12.74 28.12
CA HIS A 183 -24.05 -13.26 27.90
C HIS A 183 -24.62 -13.95 29.15
N ASP A 184 -23.84 -14.82 29.79
CA ASP A 184 -24.23 -15.52 31.01
C ASP A 184 -24.55 -14.55 32.15
N TRP A 185 -23.76 -13.47 32.29
CA TRP A 185 -24.03 -12.46 33.31
C TRP A 185 -25.24 -11.61 32.96
N ASN A 186 -25.36 -11.14 31.72
CA ASN A 186 -26.43 -10.24 31.28
C ASN A 186 -27.82 -10.91 31.36
N THR A 187 -27.90 -12.25 31.22
CA THR A 187 -29.16 -12.98 31.46
C THR A 187 -29.63 -12.95 32.92
N ARG A 188 -28.70 -12.73 33.87
CA ARG A 188 -28.98 -12.69 35.32
C ARG A 188 -29.06 -11.27 35.87
N SER A 189 -28.27 -10.36 35.31
CA SER A 189 -28.10 -9.00 35.79
C SER A 189 -27.65 -8.07 34.68
N GLU A 190 -28.45 -7.04 34.39
CA GLU A 190 -28.12 -5.97 33.46
C GLU A 190 -27.14 -4.95 34.11
N SER A 191 -26.03 -5.45 34.67
CA SER A 191 -24.98 -4.64 35.29
C SER A 191 -23.60 -5.18 34.96
N CYS A 192 -22.56 -4.35 35.04
CA CYS A 192 -21.18 -4.81 34.84
C CYS A 192 -20.76 -5.74 35.99
N PRO A 193 -20.21 -6.94 35.73
CA PRO A 193 -19.75 -7.85 36.79
C PRO A 193 -18.61 -7.29 37.64
N PHE A 194 -17.84 -6.34 37.12
CA PHE A 194 -16.69 -5.75 37.81
C PHE A 194 -17.06 -4.52 38.66
N CYS A 195 -17.84 -3.59 38.10
CA CYS A 195 -18.14 -2.32 38.76
C CYS A 195 -19.63 -2.11 39.10
N ARG A 196 -20.50 -3.06 38.72
CA ARG A 196 -21.97 -2.97 38.90
C ARG A 196 -22.64 -1.79 38.20
N GLY A 197 -21.94 -1.11 37.27
CA GLY A 197 -22.51 -0.07 36.42
C GLY A 197 -23.64 -0.62 35.54
N SER A 198 -24.66 0.18 35.26
CA SER A 198 -25.86 -0.25 34.52
C SER A 198 -25.58 -0.60 33.05
N LEU A 199 -26.14 -1.73 32.60
CA LEU A 199 -26.08 -2.23 31.21
C LEU A 199 -27.46 -2.30 30.52
N LYS A 200 -28.52 -1.75 31.11
CA LYS A 200 -29.91 -1.80 30.60
C LYS A 200 -30.15 -1.32 29.15
N ARG A 201 -29.15 -0.71 28.52
CA ARG A 201 -29.21 -0.20 27.14
C ARG A 201 -28.01 -0.65 26.30
N VAL A 202 -27.29 -1.67 26.75
CA VAL A 202 -26.11 -2.21 26.07
C VAL A 202 -26.50 -3.53 25.43
N ASN A 203 -26.54 -3.55 24.10
CA ASN A 203 -26.71 -4.75 23.31
C ASN A 203 -25.34 -5.35 22.93
N SER A 204 -25.34 -6.54 22.33
CA SER A 204 -24.12 -7.17 21.81
C SER A 204 -23.43 -6.34 20.73
N GLU A 205 -24.18 -5.54 19.97
CA GLU A 205 -23.66 -4.64 18.94
C GLU A 205 -22.92 -3.42 19.51
N ASP A 206 -23.15 -3.08 20.78
CA ASP A 206 -22.51 -1.97 21.47
C ASP A 206 -21.18 -2.38 22.13
N LEU A 207 -20.83 -3.67 22.06
CA LEU A 207 -19.60 -4.22 22.62
C LEU A 207 -18.43 -4.02 21.67
N TRP A 208 -17.29 -3.65 22.22
CA TRP A 208 -16.07 -3.47 21.44
C TRP A 208 -15.16 -4.67 21.60
N VAL A 209 -14.66 -5.22 20.50
CA VAL A 209 -13.65 -6.28 20.53
C VAL A 209 -12.31 -5.67 20.92
N LEU A 210 -11.72 -6.16 22.01
CA LEU A 210 -10.36 -5.79 22.40
C LEU A 210 -9.38 -6.62 21.59
N THR A 211 -8.59 -5.95 20.75
CA THR A 211 -7.49 -6.56 20.01
C THR A 211 -6.36 -6.92 20.98
N CYS A 212 -5.95 -8.17 20.97
CA CYS A 212 -4.79 -8.64 21.72
C CYS A 212 -3.51 -8.46 20.91
N GLY A 213 -2.35 -8.58 21.56
CA GLY A 213 -1.05 -8.43 20.88
C GLY A 213 -0.84 -9.43 19.74
N HIS A 214 -1.48 -10.60 19.82
CA HIS A 214 -1.46 -11.62 18.76
C HIS A 214 -2.36 -11.28 17.55
N ASP A 215 -3.34 -10.38 17.70
CA ASP A 215 -4.20 -9.92 16.60
C ASP A 215 -3.55 -8.82 15.76
N VAL A 216 -2.52 -8.17 16.29
CA VAL A 216 -1.80 -7.09 15.61
C VAL A 216 -0.70 -7.70 14.75
N VAL A 217 -0.92 -7.67 13.44
CA VAL A 217 0.09 -8.06 12.45
C VAL A 217 1.24 -7.04 12.49
N ASP A 218 2.47 -7.52 12.64
CA ASP A 218 3.64 -6.65 12.72
C ASP A 218 3.87 -5.87 11.40
N THR A 219 4.37 -4.64 11.51
CA THR A 219 4.59 -3.76 10.35
C THR A 219 5.49 -4.41 9.28
N GLN A 220 6.43 -5.27 9.69
CA GLN A 220 7.34 -5.94 8.76
C GLN A 220 6.63 -7.03 7.94
N THR A 221 5.68 -7.77 8.51
CA THR A 221 4.87 -8.75 7.78
C THR A 221 3.87 -8.07 6.86
N VAL A 222 3.23 -6.98 7.28
CA VAL A 222 2.37 -6.15 6.40
C VAL A 222 3.17 -5.65 5.18
N LEU A 223 4.36 -5.09 5.41
CA LEU A 223 5.26 -4.63 4.35
C LEU A 223 5.62 -5.73 3.35
N LYS A 224 6.00 -6.92 3.84
CA LYS A 224 6.33 -8.07 2.98
C LYS A 224 5.13 -8.47 2.13
N GLU A 225 3.94 -8.50 2.71
CA GLU A 225 2.73 -8.87 1.99
C GLU A 225 2.33 -7.83 0.94
N ASP A 226 2.43 -6.55 1.26
CA ASP A 226 2.17 -5.45 0.33
C ASP A 226 3.16 -5.44 -0.84
N MET A 227 4.45 -5.71 -0.57
CA MET A 227 5.44 -5.89 -1.62
C MET A 227 5.05 -7.05 -2.54
N LEU A 228 4.67 -8.20 -1.98
CA LEU A 228 4.26 -9.38 -2.76
C LEU A 228 3.04 -9.07 -3.63
N ARG A 229 1.99 -8.46 -3.06
CA ARG A 229 0.79 -8.06 -3.81
C ARG A 229 1.13 -7.10 -4.95
N PHE A 230 1.99 -6.12 -4.69
CA PHE A 230 2.43 -5.16 -5.70
C PHE A 230 3.16 -5.86 -6.86
N TYR A 231 4.15 -6.72 -6.58
CA TYR A 231 4.86 -7.44 -7.64
C TYR A 231 3.96 -8.41 -8.40
N LEU A 232 3.01 -9.07 -7.73
CA LEU A 232 2.02 -9.93 -8.40
C LEU A 232 1.14 -9.12 -9.36
N TYR A 233 0.68 -7.94 -8.95
CA TYR A 233 -0.07 -7.04 -9.81
C TYR A 233 0.76 -6.60 -11.03
N ILE A 234 2.01 -6.17 -10.85
CA ILE A 234 2.88 -5.81 -11.98
C ILE A 234 3.06 -6.99 -12.95
N ASN A 235 3.16 -8.22 -12.43
CA ASN A 235 3.29 -9.42 -13.26
C ASN A 235 2.01 -9.84 -13.99
N SER A 236 0.83 -9.44 -13.51
CA SER A 236 -0.45 -9.71 -14.17
C SER A 236 -0.74 -8.74 -15.32
N LEU A 237 -0.07 -7.58 -15.35
CA LEU A 237 -0.17 -6.63 -16.46
C LEU A 237 0.27 -7.26 -17.80
N PRO A 238 -0.35 -6.85 -18.93
CA PRO A 238 0.04 -7.30 -20.26
C PRO A 238 1.54 -7.10 -20.53
N LYS A 239 2.16 -8.07 -21.20
CA LYS A 239 3.55 -7.93 -21.65
C LYS A 239 3.61 -6.88 -22.76
N ASP A 240 4.58 -5.98 -22.66
CA ASP A 240 4.97 -5.06 -23.72
C ASP A 240 5.81 -5.85 -24.75
N ILE A 241 5.13 -6.41 -25.74
CA ILE A 241 5.76 -7.13 -26.85
C ILE A 241 5.94 -6.10 -27.97
N PRO A 242 7.18 -5.82 -28.43
CA PRO A 242 7.37 -5.00 -29.62
C PRO A 242 6.63 -5.65 -30.78
N ASP A 243 5.79 -4.89 -31.49
CA ASP A 243 5.09 -5.41 -32.67
C ASP A 243 6.12 -6.05 -33.61
N ALA A 244 5.92 -7.34 -33.91
CA ALA A 244 6.84 -8.18 -34.69
C ALA A 244 7.13 -7.67 -36.12
N LEU A 245 6.53 -6.56 -36.52
CA LEU A 245 6.74 -5.90 -37.80
C LEU A 245 8.10 -5.20 -37.92
N PHE A 246 8.81 -4.93 -36.81
CA PHE A 246 10.10 -4.22 -36.85
C PHE A 246 11.35 -5.10 -36.81
N VAL A 247 11.24 -6.40 -36.53
CA VAL A 247 12.42 -7.30 -36.56
C VAL A 247 12.77 -7.69 -38.00
N MET A 248 11.77 -7.79 -38.88
CA MET A 248 11.95 -8.19 -40.28
C MET A 248 12.44 -7.09 -41.24
N HIS A 249 12.75 -5.88 -40.76
CA HIS A 249 13.30 -4.80 -41.59
C HIS A 249 14.76 -4.46 -41.29
N TYR A 250 15.32 -4.94 -40.17
CA TYR A 250 16.74 -4.76 -39.87
C TYR A 250 17.63 -5.90 -40.38
N GLU A 251 17.09 -7.09 -40.61
CA GLU A 251 17.86 -8.22 -41.18
C GLU A 251 18.02 -8.16 -42.72
N TYR A 252 17.34 -7.23 -43.41
CA TYR A 252 17.44 -7.06 -44.87
C TYR A 252 18.29 -5.86 -45.32
N LEU A 253 18.90 -5.13 -44.38
CA LEU A 253 19.75 -3.96 -44.63
C LEU A 253 21.16 -4.07 -44.03
N MET A 254 21.61 -5.29 -43.72
CA MET A 254 23.02 -5.61 -43.43
C MET A 254 23.63 -6.42 -44.58
#